data_AF-A0A6U6I210-F1
#
_entry.id   AF-A0A6U6I210-F1
#
_cell.length_a   1.000
_cell.length_b   1.000
_cell.length_c   1.000
_cell.angle_alpha   90.00
_cell.angle_beta   90.00
_cell.angle_gamma   90.00
#
_symmetry.space_group_name_H-M   'P 1'
#
loop_
_entity.id
_entity.type
_entity.pdbx_description
1 polymer ?
#
loop_
_entity_poly.entity_id
_entity_poly.type
_entity_poly.pdbx_seq_one_letter_code
_entity_poly.pdbx_strand_id
1 'polypeptide(L)'
;YVANAIFLVLAAVIVILLFGADSTDGWKLYGCVVIGLVTGVLIGKGTEYFTSFDYGPTISIKDRARTGPATVIIQGMGVGMISTVLPTIVLAVAIVACAALASSYGVAVSAVGMLATLAISLSTDAYGPIADNAGGLAEMAHFGKEVRDKTDSLDALGNTTAAI
;
A
#
# COMPACT_ATOMS: atom_id res chain seq x y z
N TYR A 1 -0.18 10.31 5.75
CA TYR A 1 0.80 11.01 6.63
C TYR A 1 0.16 11.58 7.89
N VAL A 2 -0.81 12.49 7.81
CA VAL A 2 -1.48 13.04 9.02
C VAL A 2 -2.12 11.94 9.87
N ALA A 3 -2.84 11.01 9.25
CA ALA A 3 -3.43 9.87 9.95
C ALA A 3 -2.39 8.98 10.65
N ASN A 4 -1.27 8.70 10.00
CA ASN A 4 -0.15 7.95 10.56
C ASN A 4 0.40 8.65 11.81
N ALA A 5 0.58 9.99 11.76
CA ALA A 5 1.05 10.77 12.89
C ALA A 5 0.06 10.75 14.07
N ILE A 6 -1.24 10.93 13.78
CA ILE A 6 -2.29 10.83 14.79
C ILE A 6 -2.31 9.45 15.43
N PHE A 7 -2.22 8.39 14.62
CA PHE A 7 -2.18 7.02 15.11
C PHE A 7 -0.99 6.77 16.03
N LEU A 8 0.21 7.23 15.66
CA LEU A 8 1.41 7.08 16.50
C LEU A 8 1.27 7.81 17.84
N VAL A 9 0.74 9.03 17.84
CA VAL A 9 0.50 9.79 19.07
C VAL A 9 -0.50 9.05 19.97
N LEU A 10 -1.62 8.58 19.41
CA LEU A 10 -2.60 7.81 20.16
C LEU A 10 -2.03 6.49 20.69
N ALA A 11 -1.24 5.77 19.89
CA ALA A 11 -0.57 4.55 20.30
C ALA A 11 0.41 4.81 21.47
N ALA A 12 1.17 5.90 21.43
CA ALA A 12 2.05 6.30 22.53
C ALA A 12 1.27 6.63 23.80
N VAL A 13 0.15 7.36 23.69
CA VAL A 13 -0.73 7.67 24.82
C VAL A 13 -1.31 6.39 25.43
N ILE A 14 -1.78 5.45 24.61
CA ILE A 14 -2.29 4.15 25.08
C ILE A 14 -1.22 3.36 25.82
N VAL A 15 0.01 3.36 25.30
CA VAL A 15 1.15 2.70 25.96
C VAL A 15 1.42 3.32 27.33
N ILE A 16 1.44 4.64 27.43
CA ILE A 16 1.62 5.34 28.71
C ILE A 16 0.49 5.02 29.69
N LEU A 17 -0.77 4.99 29.23
CA LEU A 17 -1.93 4.74 30.07
C LEU A 17 -2.00 3.28 30.57
N LEU A 18 -1.63 2.31 29.75
CA LEU A 18 -1.74 0.88 30.10
C LEU A 18 -0.52 0.35 30.85
N PHE A 19 0.69 0.80 30.49
CA PHE A 19 1.94 0.25 31.02
C PHE A 19 2.67 1.22 31.96
N GLY A 20 2.29 2.50 31.99
CA GLY A 20 3.01 3.55 32.69
C GLY A 20 4.14 4.15 31.85
N ALA A 21 4.46 5.42 32.10
CA ALA A 21 5.43 6.19 31.30
C ALA A 21 6.85 5.59 31.33
N ASP A 22 7.23 4.92 32.42
CA ASP A 22 8.57 4.36 32.62
C ASP A 22 8.70 2.89 32.20
N SER A 23 7.63 2.29 31.66
CA SER A 23 7.64 0.87 31.30
C SER A 23 8.46 0.59 30.04
N THR A 24 9.58 -0.09 30.24
CA THR A 24 10.47 -0.52 29.14
C THR A 24 9.75 -1.46 28.17
N ASP A 25 8.87 -2.33 28.67
CA ASP A 25 8.15 -3.29 27.83
C ASP A 25 7.05 -2.61 27.01
N GLY A 26 6.37 -1.60 27.58
CA GLY A 26 5.42 -0.78 26.82
C GLY A 26 6.09 -0.06 25.64
N TRP A 27 7.27 0.51 25.85
CA TRP A 27 8.02 1.19 24.79
C TRP A 27 8.60 0.23 23.74
N LYS A 28 8.97 -1.00 24.10
CA LYS A 28 9.32 -2.04 23.12
C LYS A 28 8.14 -2.37 22.20
N LEU A 29 6.94 -2.51 22.75
CA LEU A 29 5.72 -2.75 21.97
C LEU A 29 5.37 -1.56 21.08
N TYR A 30 5.51 -0.34 21.58
CA TYR A 30 5.39 0.87 20.76
C TYR A 30 6.37 0.87 19.58
N GLY A 31 7.62 0.47 19.82
CA GLY A 31 8.62 0.28 18.77
C GLY A 31 8.16 -0.68 17.67
N CYS A 32 7.55 -1.81 18.04
CA CYS A 32 6.98 -2.76 17.08
C CYS A 32 5.82 -2.14 16.27
N VAL A 33 4.96 -1.32 16.90
CA VAL A 33 3.89 -0.59 16.19
C VAL A 33 4.47 0.37 15.14
N VAL A 34 5.50 1.13 15.51
CA VAL A 34 6.18 2.05 14.59
C VAL A 34 6.81 1.29 13.43
N ILE A 35 7.51 0.19 13.70
CA ILE A 35 8.11 -0.66 12.65
C ILE A 35 7.02 -1.16 11.70
N GLY A 36 5.92 -1.69 12.23
CA GLY A 36 4.79 -2.17 11.43
C GLY A 36 4.21 -1.10 10.51
N LEU A 37 3.98 0.11 11.05
CA LEU A 37 3.46 1.24 10.28
C LEU A 37 4.43 1.65 9.16
N VAL A 38 5.73 1.74 9.45
CA VAL A 38 6.76 2.06 8.45
C VAL A 38 6.83 0.98 7.38
N THR A 39 6.78 -0.29 7.76
CA THR A 39 6.72 -1.42 6.81
C THR A 39 5.51 -1.31 5.88
N GLY A 40 4.32 -1.00 6.40
CA GLY A 40 3.12 -0.80 5.57
C GLY A 40 3.29 0.33 4.55
N VAL A 41 3.85 1.46 4.97
CA VAL A 41 4.14 2.60 4.06
C VAL A 41 5.16 2.22 3.00
N LEU A 42 6.24 1.52 3.36
CA LEU A 42 7.27 1.09 2.41
C LEU A 42 6.72 0.10 1.38
N ILE A 43 5.90 -0.86 1.81
CA ILE A 43 5.23 -1.81 0.92
C ILE A 43 4.32 -1.05 -0.03
N GLY A 44 3.43 -0.18 0.48
CA GLY A 44 2.52 0.59 -0.37
C GLY A 44 3.25 1.47 -1.39
N LYS A 45 4.35 2.13 -1.00
CA LYS A 45 5.20 2.91 -1.92
C LYS A 45 5.91 2.05 -2.95
N GLY A 46 6.38 0.87 -2.54
CA GLY A 46 6.96 -0.11 -3.44
C GLY A 46 5.94 -0.59 -4.47
N THR A 47 4.73 -0.93 -4.03
CA THR A 47 3.65 -1.35 -4.90
C THR A 47 3.28 -0.25 -5.90
N GLU A 48 3.06 0.98 -5.43
CA GLU A 48 2.78 2.15 -6.28
C GLU A 48 3.84 2.33 -7.39
N TYR A 49 5.12 2.15 -7.08
CA TYR A 49 6.21 2.24 -8.06
C TYR A 49 6.12 1.17 -9.16
N PHE A 50 5.63 -0.03 -8.85
CA PHE A 50 5.50 -1.12 -9.81
C PHE A 50 4.17 -1.14 -10.56
N THR A 51 3.15 -0.41 -10.10
CA THR A 51 1.80 -0.45 -10.68
C THR A 51 1.34 0.86 -11.32
N SER A 52 1.81 2.02 -10.86
CA SER A 52 1.44 3.30 -11.48
C SER A 52 2.05 3.46 -12.87
N PHE A 53 1.30 4.06 -13.78
CA PHE A 53 1.71 4.36 -15.16
C PHE A 53 2.75 5.48 -15.26
N ASP A 54 3.02 6.20 -14.17
CA ASP A 54 4.01 7.27 -14.12
C ASP A 54 5.45 6.75 -13.96
N TYR A 55 5.61 5.50 -13.53
CA TYR A 55 6.92 4.94 -13.19
C TYR A 55 7.45 3.95 -14.24
N GLY A 56 8.79 3.80 -14.22
CA GLY A 56 9.55 2.99 -15.16
C GLY A 56 9.07 1.55 -15.36
N PRO A 57 8.69 0.78 -14.32
CA PRO A 57 8.24 -0.60 -14.49
C PRO A 57 7.01 -0.72 -15.40
N THR A 58 5.96 0.05 -15.15
CA THR A 58 4.73 0.03 -15.96
C THR A 58 4.97 0.59 -17.36
N ILE A 59 5.77 1.66 -17.48
CA ILE A 59 6.17 2.22 -18.78
C ILE A 59 6.92 1.16 -19.61
N SER A 60 7.79 0.37 -18.98
CA SER A 60 8.53 -0.70 -19.68
C SER A 60 7.60 -1.76 -20.27
N ILE A 61 6.48 -2.08 -19.61
CA ILE A 61 5.47 -3.04 -20.09
C ILE A 61 4.73 -2.42 -21.28
N LYS A 62 4.28 -1.17 -21.14
CA LYS A 62 3.63 -0.42 -22.21
C LYS A 62 4.49 -0.36 -23.48
N ASP A 63 5.78 -0.10 -23.35
CA ASP A 63 6.67 0.02 -24.52
C ASP A 63 6.84 -1.30 -25.29
N ARG A 64 6.67 -2.45 -24.62
CA ARG A 64 6.65 -3.76 -25.29
C ARG A 64 5.42 -3.98 -26.16
N ALA A 65 4.35 -3.20 -26.00
CA ALA A 65 3.19 -3.28 -26.88
C ALA A 65 3.55 -3.01 -28.36
N ARG A 66 4.65 -2.28 -28.62
CA ARG A 66 5.17 -2.05 -29.98
C ARG A 66 5.64 -3.34 -30.68
N THR A 67 6.00 -4.37 -29.93
CA THR A 67 6.51 -5.64 -30.48
C THR A 67 5.50 -6.79 -30.40
N GLY A 68 4.29 -6.52 -29.89
CA GLY A 68 3.14 -7.43 -29.90
C GLY A 68 2.67 -7.88 -28.51
N PRO A 69 1.53 -8.59 -28.43
CA PRO A 69 0.94 -8.98 -27.14
C PRO A 69 1.81 -9.95 -26.33
N ALA A 70 2.54 -10.85 -26.99
CA ALA A 70 3.37 -11.84 -26.32
C ALA A 70 4.51 -11.21 -25.50
N THR A 71 5.14 -10.15 -26.02
CA THR A 71 6.22 -9.45 -25.32
C THR A 71 5.72 -8.62 -24.16
N VAL A 72 4.49 -8.09 -24.24
CA VAL A 72 3.80 -7.44 -23.10
C VAL A 72 3.59 -8.44 -21.96
N ILE A 73 3.10 -9.63 -22.25
CA ILE A 73 2.89 -10.68 -21.24
C ILE A 73 4.22 -11.07 -20.58
N ILE A 74 5.26 -11.32 -21.38
CA ILE A 74 6.58 -11.71 -20.87
C ILE A 74 7.15 -10.61 -19.97
N GLN A 75 7.09 -9.35 -20.41
CA GLN A 75 7.59 -8.22 -19.63
C GLN A 75 6.77 -8.01 -18.35
N GLY A 76 5.44 -8.12 -18.43
CA GLY A 76 4.54 -8.00 -17.28
C GLY A 76 4.82 -9.06 -16.22
N MET A 77 4.97 -10.32 -16.63
CA MET A 77 5.36 -11.40 -15.69
C MET A 77 6.75 -11.14 -15.09
N GLY A 78 7.71 -10.68 -15.89
CA GLY A 78 9.05 -10.32 -15.42
C GLY A 78 9.03 -9.23 -14.35
N VAL A 79 8.32 -8.14 -14.61
CA VAL A 79 8.14 -7.03 -13.66
C VAL A 79 7.41 -7.50 -12.40
N GLY A 80 6.36 -8.32 -12.55
CA GLY A 80 5.62 -8.88 -11.41
C GLY A 80 6.46 -9.81 -10.52
N MET A 81 7.38 -10.58 -11.10
CA MET A 81 8.32 -11.38 -10.30
C MET A 81 9.29 -10.48 -9.53
N ILE A 82 9.80 -9.42 -10.16
CA ILE A 82 10.74 -8.47 -9.55
C ILE A 82 10.07 -7.65 -8.43
N SER A 83 8.80 -7.28 -8.59
CA SER A 83 8.09 -6.43 -7.62
C SER A 83 7.97 -7.07 -6.24
N THR A 84 8.01 -8.40 -6.14
CA THR A 84 7.94 -9.14 -4.87
C THR A 84 9.18 -8.96 -3.98
N VAL A 85 10.33 -8.60 -4.54
CA VAL A 85 11.62 -8.53 -3.82
C VAL A 85 11.58 -7.51 -2.68
N LEU A 86 11.06 -6.31 -2.94
CA LEU A 86 11.02 -5.24 -1.94
C LEU A 86 10.08 -5.59 -0.78
N PRO A 87 8.80 -5.99 -1.00
CA PRO A 87 7.92 -6.42 0.07
C PRO A 87 8.50 -7.58 0.90
N THR A 88 9.10 -8.57 0.26
CA THR A 88 9.69 -9.73 0.97
C THR A 88 10.84 -9.31 1.90
N ILE A 89 11.76 -8.46 1.43
CA ILE A 89 12.90 -8.01 2.24
C ILE A 89 12.41 -7.13 3.39
N VAL A 90 11.52 -6.17 3.13
CA VAL A 90 11.01 -5.26 4.16
C VAL A 90 10.26 -6.05 5.24
N LEU A 91 9.46 -7.05 4.86
CA LEU A 91 8.75 -7.90 5.81
C LEU A 91 9.71 -8.77 6.64
N ALA A 92 10.73 -9.36 6.03
CA ALA A 92 11.72 -10.16 6.75
C ALA A 92 12.46 -9.34 7.82
N VAL A 93 12.88 -8.12 7.46
CA VAL A 93 13.52 -7.19 8.40
C VAL A 93 12.58 -6.81 9.55
N ALA A 94 11.32 -6.51 9.25
CA ALA A 94 10.33 -6.17 10.26
C ALA A 94 10.08 -7.32 11.25
N ILE A 95 9.95 -8.56 10.74
CA ILE A 95 9.77 -9.75 11.57
C ILE A 95 10.95 -9.94 12.51
N VAL A 96 12.18 -9.89 12.01
CA VAL A 96 13.39 -10.07 12.84
C VAL A 96 13.53 -8.96 13.88
N ALA A 97 13.31 -7.70 13.49
CA ALA A 97 13.39 -6.55 14.40
C ALA A 97 12.35 -6.64 15.54
N CYS A 98 11.08 -6.92 15.20
CA CYS A 98 10.01 -7.00 16.18
C CYS A 98 10.12 -8.26 17.07
N ALA A 99 10.61 -9.37 16.52
CA ALA A 99 10.90 -10.57 17.30
C ALA A 99 12.04 -10.34 18.32
N ALA A 100 13.05 -9.55 17.96
CA ALA A 100 14.12 -9.17 18.89
C ALA A 100 13.64 -8.23 20.00
N LEU A 101 12.66 -7.35 19.71
CA LEU A 101 12.11 -6.40 20.68
C LEU A 101 11.14 -7.04 21.67
N ALA A 102 10.18 -7.82 21.18
CA ALA A 102 9.09 -8.36 22.02
C ALA A 102 8.64 -9.77 21.59
N SER A 103 9.56 -10.58 21.04
CA SER A 103 9.30 -11.97 20.63
C SER A 103 8.12 -12.07 19.64
N SER A 104 7.43 -13.21 19.62
CA SER A 104 6.27 -13.43 18.72
C SER A 104 5.13 -12.43 18.94
N TYR A 105 4.95 -11.95 20.18
CA TYR A 105 3.95 -10.93 20.47
C TYR A 105 4.28 -9.59 19.81
N GLY A 106 5.56 -9.19 19.78
CA GLY A 106 6.03 -8.02 19.05
C GLY A 106 5.72 -8.08 17.55
N VAL A 107 5.90 -9.26 16.94
CA VAL A 107 5.54 -9.47 15.53
C VAL A 107 4.03 -9.33 15.30
N ALA A 108 3.20 -9.88 16.20
CA ALA A 108 1.75 -9.73 16.13
C ALA A 108 1.31 -8.25 16.26
N VAL A 109 1.91 -7.52 17.22
CA VAL A 109 1.65 -6.09 17.41
C VAL A 109 2.10 -5.26 16.19
N SER A 110 3.22 -5.63 15.58
CA SER A 110 3.70 -5.01 14.34
C SER A 110 2.71 -5.21 13.18
N ALA A 111 2.06 -6.38 13.08
CA ALA A 111 1.03 -6.62 12.07
C ALA A 111 -0.18 -5.69 12.26
N VAL A 112 -0.60 -5.45 13.51
CA VAL A 112 -1.65 -4.46 13.82
C VAL A 112 -1.19 -3.05 13.45
N GLY A 113 0.05 -2.68 13.75
CA GLY A 113 0.63 -1.38 13.37
C GLY A 113 0.67 -1.16 11.86
N MET A 114 0.90 -2.22 11.07
CA MET A 114 0.85 -2.17 9.61
C MET A 114 -0.55 -1.83 9.08
N LEU A 115 -1.59 -2.34 9.74
CA LEU A 115 -3.00 -2.12 9.38
C LEU A 115 -3.61 -0.89 10.08
N ALA A 116 -2.82 -0.09 10.78
CA ALA A 116 -3.27 1.07 11.54
C ALA A 116 -4.09 2.09 10.72
N THR A 117 -3.76 2.25 9.44
CA THR A 117 -4.46 3.14 8.51
C THR A 117 -5.40 2.42 7.56
N LEU A 118 -5.79 1.18 7.90
CA LEU A 118 -6.66 0.35 7.07
C LEU A 118 -7.94 1.08 6.65
N ALA A 119 -8.56 1.87 7.53
CA ALA A 119 -9.78 2.62 7.17
C ALA A 119 -9.56 3.56 5.97
N ILE A 120 -8.38 4.18 5.89
CA ILE A 120 -8.03 5.09 4.79
C ILE A 120 -7.67 4.28 3.55
N SER A 121 -6.80 3.27 3.70
CA SER A 121 -6.37 2.41 2.59
C SER A 121 -7.56 1.69 1.94
N LEU A 122 -8.48 1.17 2.75
CA LEU A 122 -9.70 0.52 2.28
C LEU A 122 -10.66 1.51 1.62
N SER A 123 -10.74 2.75 2.13
CA SER A 123 -11.55 3.80 1.48
C SER A 123 -10.99 4.16 0.09
N THR A 124 -9.67 4.17 -0.06
CA THR A 124 -9.02 4.40 -1.37
C THR A 124 -9.12 3.20 -2.29
N ASP A 125 -9.07 1.97 -1.77
CA ASP A 125 -9.31 0.76 -2.57
C ASP A 125 -10.76 0.72 -3.09
N ALA A 126 -11.74 1.00 -2.22
CA ALA A 126 -13.16 1.08 -2.61
C ALA A 126 -13.46 2.19 -3.63
N TYR A 127 -12.59 3.19 -3.76
CA TYR A 127 -12.73 4.25 -4.76
C TYR A 127 -12.61 3.72 -6.19
N GLY A 128 -11.74 2.73 -6.43
CA GLY A 128 -11.47 2.21 -7.78
C GLY A 128 -12.71 1.63 -8.46
N PRO A 129 -13.40 0.64 -7.86
CA PRO A 129 -14.62 0.07 -8.42
C PRO A 129 -15.75 1.10 -8.63
N ILE A 130 -15.79 2.16 -7.81
CA ILE A 130 -16.76 3.24 -7.98
C ILE A 130 -16.43 4.07 -9.24
N ALA A 131 -15.15 4.40 -9.44
CA ALA A 131 -14.68 5.15 -10.60
C ALA A 131 -14.86 4.36 -11.91
N ASP A 132 -14.52 3.06 -11.92
CA ASP A 132 -14.72 2.16 -13.06
C ASP A 132 -16.21 2.10 -13.47
N ASN A 133 -17.11 1.83 -12.51
CA ASN A 133 -18.55 1.81 -12.78
C ASN A 133 -19.08 3.15 -13.29
N ALA A 134 -18.57 4.28 -12.78
CA ALA A 134 -18.94 5.60 -13.28
C ALA A 134 -18.48 5.81 -14.73
N GLY A 135 -17.28 5.35 -15.09
CA GLY A 135 -16.78 5.34 -16.46
C GLY A 135 -17.64 4.50 -17.39
N GLY A 136 -17.97 3.27 -16.98
CA GLY A 136 -18.86 2.37 -17.73
C GLY A 136 -20.25 2.98 -17.96
N LEU A 137 -20.85 3.60 -16.95
CA LEU A 137 -22.12 4.31 -17.09
C LEU A 137 -22.02 5.49 -18.07
N ALA A 138 -20.93 6.27 -18.02
CA ALA A 138 -20.72 7.38 -18.94
C ALA A 138 -20.62 6.93 -20.41
N GLU A 139 -19.98 5.78 -20.67
CA GLU A 139 -19.88 5.18 -22.01
C GLU A 139 -21.21 4.60 -22.49
N MET A 140 -21.91 3.85 -21.64
CA MET A 140 -23.24 3.30 -21.97
C MET A 140 -24.30 4.39 -22.17
N ALA A 141 -24.19 5.52 -21.48
CA ALA A 141 -25.07 6.68 -21.63
C ALA A 141 -24.64 7.64 -22.76
N HIS A 142 -23.56 7.32 -23.49
CA HIS A 142 -23.01 8.15 -24.56
C HIS A 142 -22.70 9.60 -24.14
N PHE A 143 -22.19 9.79 -22.93
CA PHE A 143 -21.72 11.10 -22.49
C PHE A 143 -20.50 11.57 -23.29
N GLY A 144 -20.28 12.89 -23.29
CA GLY A 144 -19.21 13.53 -24.05
C GLY A 144 -17.82 13.09 -23.59
N LYS A 145 -16.84 13.19 -24.49
CA LYS A 145 -15.45 12.77 -24.27
C LYS A 145 -14.82 13.35 -22.99
N GLU A 146 -15.17 14.59 -22.63
CA GLU A 146 -14.70 15.23 -21.40
C GLU A 146 -15.06 14.44 -20.13
N VAL A 147 -16.26 13.83 -20.09
CA VAL A 147 -16.69 13.01 -18.96
C VAL A 147 -15.87 11.73 -18.91
N ARG A 148 -15.59 11.13 -20.08
CA ARG A 148 -14.81 9.89 -20.16
C ARG A 148 -13.35 10.09 -19.81
N ASP A 149 -12.72 11.15 -20.31
CA ASP A 149 -11.33 11.50 -19.99
C ASP A 149 -11.16 11.70 -18.47
N LYS A 150 -12.17 12.29 -17.80
CA LYS A 150 -12.21 12.40 -16.34
C LYS A 150 -12.34 11.05 -15.65
N THR A 151 -13.29 10.20 -16.04
CA THR A 151 -13.49 8.90 -15.40
C THR A 151 -12.31 7.95 -15.61
N ASP A 152 -11.70 7.95 -16.80
CA ASP A 152 -10.51 7.12 -17.10
C ASP A 152 -9.31 7.51 -16.23
N SER A 153 -9.15 8.82 -15.97
CA SER A 153 -8.10 9.30 -15.06
C SER A 153 -8.33 8.83 -13.62
N LEU A 154 -9.58 8.75 -13.19
CA LEU A 154 -9.95 8.27 -11.85
C LEU A 154 -9.81 6.75 -11.73
N ASP A 155 -10.20 6.00 -12.76
CA ASP A 155 -10.04 4.55 -12.82
C ASP A 155 -8.56 4.13 -12.82
N ALA A 156 -7.71 4.82 -13.58
CA ALA A 156 -6.27 4.56 -13.58
C ALA A 156 -5.64 4.75 -12.17
N LEU A 157 -6.11 5.73 -11.40
CA LEU A 157 -5.71 5.91 -10.01
C LEU A 157 -6.25 4.76 -9.13
N GLY A 158 -7.51 4.36 -9.33
CA GLY A 158 -8.16 3.23 -8.67
C GLY A 158 -7.42 1.90 -8.83
N ASN A 159 -6.92 1.62 -10.04
CA ASN A 159 -6.13 0.42 -10.33
C ASN A 159 -4.80 0.38 -9.57
N THR A 160 -4.20 1.55 -9.30
CA THR A 160 -2.99 1.64 -8.48
C THR A 160 -3.33 1.43 -7.01
N THR A 161 -4.42 2.02 -6.51
CA THR A 161 -4.83 1.88 -5.10
C THR A 161 -5.31 0.49 -4.74
N ALA A 162 -5.93 -0.24 -5.67
CA ALA A 162 -6.34 -1.63 -5.45
C ALA A 162 -5.17 -2.61 -5.33
N ALA A 163 -4.00 -2.24 -5.85
CA ALA A 163 -2.80 -3.05 -5.72
C ALA A 163 -2.09 -2.86 -4.38
N ILE A 164 -2.20 -1.67 -3.77
CA ILE A 164 -1.53 -1.26 -2.52
C ILE A 164 -2.13 -1.98 -1.31
#